data_AF-A0A853G744-F1
#
_entry.id   AF-A0A853G744-F1
#
_cell.length_a   1.000
_cell.length_b   1.000
_cell.length_c   1.000
_cell.angle_alpha   90.00
_cell.angle_beta   90.00
_cell.angle_gamma   90.00
#
_symmetry.space_group_name_H-M   'P 1'
#
loop_
_entity.id
_entity.type
_entity.pdbx_description
1 polymer ?
#
loop_
_entity_poly.entity_id
_entity_poly.type
_entity_poly.pdbx_seq_one_letter_code
_entity_poly.pdbx_strand_id
1 'polypeptide(L)'
;MQYLNRTGLDQGDDQPSWEASVSSWIDGEDDIRPEELDTPYGRQVWDTYHLIGDVLRTQDLAIKPSDFFYARVSKAIDAEPPIVAPRNLRRGGTLRIGLSGLAVAAAVATVVWVALPYVAGEQSAPAPATQLMANAEEPSGLGDYLDAHREIAGVNPIRQASFEVRR
;
A
#
# COMPACT_ATOMS: atom_id res chain seq x y z
N MET A 1 -23.61 -57.63 23.12
CA MET A 1 -23.40 -57.47 21.67
C MET A 1 -24.46 -56.54 21.13
N GLN A 2 -24.17 -55.24 21.05
CA GLN A 2 -24.51 -54.33 19.94
C GLN A 2 -24.20 -52.90 20.39
N TYR A 3 -22.99 -52.50 20.04
CA TYR A 3 -22.57 -51.12 19.98
C TYR A 3 -23.43 -50.42 18.92
N LEU A 4 -24.34 -49.54 19.34
CA LEU A 4 -24.97 -48.61 18.41
C LEU A 4 -24.02 -47.42 18.28
N ASN A 5 -23.20 -47.50 17.24
CA ASN A 5 -22.44 -46.40 16.67
C ASN A 5 -23.36 -45.18 16.48
N ARG A 6 -23.21 -44.19 17.36
CA ARG A 6 -23.67 -42.83 17.12
C ARG A 6 -22.51 -42.06 16.49
N THR A 7 -22.22 -42.38 15.24
CA THR A 7 -21.31 -41.62 14.38
C THR A 7 -22.00 -41.49 13.03
N GLY A 8 -22.49 -40.29 12.71
CA GLY A 8 -23.02 -40.03 11.37
C GLY A 8 -24.30 -39.21 11.32
N LEU A 9 -24.48 -38.22 12.18
CA LEU A 9 -25.41 -37.13 11.91
C LEU A 9 -24.67 -35.82 12.23
N ASP A 10 -24.70 -34.91 11.26
CA ASP A 10 -24.21 -33.53 11.31
C ASP A 10 -22.80 -33.24 10.78
N GLN A 11 -22.53 -33.73 9.58
CA GLN A 11 -21.69 -32.97 8.62
C GLN A 11 -22.63 -32.54 7.48
N GLY A 12 -23.66 -31.77 7.83
CA GLY A 12 -24.53 -31.14 6.85
C GLY A 12 -23.89 -29.84 6.41
N ASP A 13 -23.30 -29.85 5.22
CA ASP A 13 -23.03 -28.68 4.37
C ASP A 13 -22.92 -27.33 5.11
N ASP A 14 -21.78 -27.07 5.76
CA ASP A 14 -21.35 -25.72 6.17
C ASP A 14 -20.99 -24.86 4.95
N GLN A 15 -21.78 -24.94 3.87
CA GLN A 15 -21.72 -23.98 2.78
C GLN A 15 -22.60 -22.80 3.22
N PRO A 16 -22.02 -21.59 3.39
CA PRO A 16 -22.84 -20.42 3.68
C PRO A 16 -23.94 -20.28 2.63
N SER A 17 -25.13 -19.85 3.06
CA SER A 17 -26.18 -19.52 2.10
C SER A 17 -25.64 -18.45 1.15
N TRP A 18 -26.15 -18.42 -0.07
CA TRP A 18 -25.69 -17.48 -1.11
C TRP A 18 -25.62 -16.03 -0.60
N GLU A 19 -26.64 -15.59 0.13
CA GLU A 19 -26.70 -14.25 0.74
C GLU A 19 -25.60 -14.04 1.79
N ALA A 20 -25.25 -15.08 2.55
CA ALA A 20 -24.17 -15.04 3.52
C ALA A 20 -22.80 -14.94 2.83
N SER A 21 -22.60 -15.59 1.68
CA SER A 21 -21.40 -15.38 0.85
C SER A 21 -21.30 -13.94 0.36
N VAL A 22 -22.40 -13.37 -0.15
CA VAL A 22 -22.42 -11.96 -0.58
C VAL A 22 -22.17 -11.00 0.60
N SER A 23 -22.67 -11.31 1.80
CA SER A 23 -22.37 -10.54 3.01
C SER A 23 -20.89 -10.66 3.41
N SER A 24 -20.31 -11.85 3.33
CA SER A 24 -18.87 -12.02 3.61
C SER A 24 -18.01 -11.18 2.67
N TRP A 25 -18.40 -11.09 1.38
CA TRP A 25 -17.75 -10.22 0.41
C TRP A 25 -17.95 -8.72 0.68
N ILE A 26 -19.13 -8.28 1.13
CA ILE A 26 -19.38 -6.86 1.42
C ILE A 26 -18.58 -6.38 2.63
N ASP A 27 -18.39 -7.26 3.61
CA ASP A 27 -17.64 -7.00 4.83
C ASP A 27 -16.12 -7.22 4.64
N GLY A 28 -15.71 -7.75 3.48
CA GLY A 28 -14.31 -8.03 3.14
C GLY A 28 -13.71 -9.20 3.91
N GLU A 29 -14.55 -10.10 4.42
CA GLU A 29 -14.14 -11.31 5.14
C GLU A 29 -13.71 -12.45 4.19
N ASP A 30 -14.15 -12.42 2.93
CA ASP A 30 -13.80 -13.39 1.88
C ASP A 30 -13.55 -12.68 0.53
N ASP A 31 -12.86 -13.38 -0.39
CA ASP A 31 -12.53 -12.87 -1.72
C ASP A 31 -13.76 -12.81 -2.63
N ILE A 32 -13.96 -11.65 -3.26
CA ILE A 32 -15.07 -11.41 -4.19
C ILE A 32 -14.95 -12.32 -5.41
N ARG A 33 -16.04 -13.01 -5.74
CA ARG A 33 -16.18 -13.84 -6.96
C ARG A 33 -17.03 -13.13 -8.01
N PRO A 34 -16.43 -12.39 -8.95
CA PRO A 34 -17.18 -11.58 -9.90
C PRO A 34 -18.07 -12.40 -10.83
N GLU A 35 -17.70 -13.64 -11.14
CA GLU A 35 -18.48 -14.54 -12.00
C GLU A 35 -19.84 -14.89 -11.38
N GLU A 36 -19.88 -15.01 -10.06
CA GLU A 36 -21.10 -15.35 -9.32
C GLU A 36 -22.00 -14.08 -9.14
N LEU A 37 -21.39 -12.89 -9.06
CA LEU A 37 -22.07 -11.60 -9.01
C LEU A 37 -22.60 -11.13 -10.38
N ASP A 38 -22.07 -11.63 -11.50
CA ASP A 38 -22.49 -11.23 -12.86
C ASP A 38 -23.86 -11.81 -13.29
N THR A 39 -24.73 -12.09 -12.31
CA THR A 39 -26.12 -12.46 -12.54
C THR A 39 -27.05 -11.28 -12.20
N PRO A 40 -28.25 -11.20 -12.82
CA PRO A 40 -29.22 -10.16 -12.47
C PRO A 40 -29.58 -10.15 -10.98
N TYR A 41 -29.69 -11.33 -10.37
CA TYR A 41 -29.98 -11.49 -8.94
C TYR A 41 -28.78 -11.10 -8.08
N GLY A 42 -27.57 -11.56 -8.42
CA GLY A 42 -26.34 -11.22 -7.69
C GLY A 42 -26.10 -9.71 -7.61
N ARG A 43 -26.20 -9.01 -8.75
CA ARG A 43 -26.14 -7.53 -8.79
C ARG A 43 -27.19 -6.87 -7.92
N GLN A 44 -28.43 -7.35 -7.98
CA GLN A 44 -29.51 -6.79 -7.17
C GLN A 44 -29.25 -6.93 -5.65
N VAL A 45 -28.78 -8.10 -5.20
CA VAL A 45 -28.44 -8.34 -3.79
C VAL A 45 -27.28 -7.43 -3.37
N TRP A 46 -26.22 -7.37 -4.18
CA TRP A 46 -25.06 -6.51 -3.96
C TRP A 46 -25.45 -5.03 -3.81
N ASP A 47 -26.26 -4.51 -4.74
CA ASP A 47 -26.75 -3.14 -4.72
C ASP A 47 -27.63 -2.86 -3.49
N THR A 48 -28.48 -3.82 -3.11
CA THR A 48 -29.38 -3.68 -1.97
C THR A 48 -28.61 -3.60 -0.66
N TYR A 49 -27.59 -4.44 -0.49
CA TYR A 49 -26.78 -4.46 0.73
C TYR A 49 -25.94 -3.19 0.88
N HIS A 50 -25.34 -2.70 -0.21
CA HIS A 50 -24.65 -1.41 -0.21
C HIS A 50 -25.61 -0.26 0.13
N LEU A 51 -26.81 -0.25 -0.45
CA LEU A 51 -27.82 0.78 -0.16
C LEU A 51 -28.25 0.77 1.31
N ILE A 52 -28.46 -0.42 1.90
CA ILE A 52 -28.75 -0.53 3.34
C ILE A 52 -27.58 0.05 4.14
N GLY A 53 -26.34 -0.30 3.79
CA GLY A 53 -25.14 0.25 4.43
C GLY A 53 -25.05 1.77 4.32
N ASP A 54 -25.39 2.33 3.17
CA ASP A 54 -25.38 3.78 2.93
C ASP A 54 -26.45 4.50 3.75
N VAL A 55 -27.68 3.97 3.77
CA VAL A 55 -28.79 4.49 4.60
C VAL A 55 -28.43 4.47 6.08
N LEU A 56 -27.79 3.41 6.57
CA LEU A 56 -27.37 3.28 7.97
C LEU A 56 -26.26 4.27 8.34
N ARG A 57 -25.40 4.66 7.39
CA ARG A 57 -24.35 5.66 7.63
C ARG A 57 -24.91 7.08 7.60
N THR A 58 -25.67 7.44 6.56
CA THR A 58 -26.25 8.78 6.40
C THR A 58 -27.37 8.74 5.35
N GLN A 59 -28.52 9.36 5.65
CA GLN A 59 -29.67 9.38 4.72
C GLN A 59 -29.36 10.07 3.37
N ASP A 60 -28.42 11.01 3.34
CA ASP A 60 -27.97 11.66 2.10
C ASP A 60 -27.28 10.70 1.12
N LEU A 61 -26.82 9.53 1.60
CA LEU A 61 -26.21 8.49 0.78
C LEU A 61 -27.24 7.47 0.26
N ALA A 62 -28.52 7.61 0.64
CA ALA A 62 -29.61 6.74 0.18
C ALA A 62 -30.03 7.01 -1.28
N ILE A 63 -29.05 7.20 -2.16
CA ILE A 63 -29.25 7.53 -3.56
C ILE A 63 -29.10 6.24 -4.35
N LYS A 64 -30.16 5.84 -5.05
CA LYS A 64 -30.07 4.78 -6.07
C LYS A 64 -29.66 5.41 -7.40
N PRO A 65 -28.45 5.13 -7.93
CA PRO A 65 -28.05 5.66 -9.22
C PRO A 65 -28.95 5.12 -10.34
N SER A 66 -29.11 5.91 -11.41
CA SER A 66 -29.89 5.50 -12.57
C SER A 66 -29.13 4.51 -13.45
N ASP A 67 -29.85 3.63 -14.16
CA ASP A 67 -29.27 2.69 -15.12
C ASP A 67 -28.41 3.39 -16.18
N PHE A 68 -28.81 4.59 -16.59
CA PHE A 68 -28.05 5.41 -17.54
C PHE A 68 -26.71 5.87 -16.98
N PHE A 69 -26.64 6.19 -15.68
CA PHE A 69 -25.39 6.53 -15.01
C PHE A 69 -24.45 5.33 -15.00
N TYR A 70 -24.94 4.15 -14.59
CA TYR A 70 -24.16 2.91 -14.61
C TYR A 70 -23.61 2.60 -16.01
N ALA A 71 -24.45 2.70 -17.04
CA ALA A 71 -24.03 2.47 -18.42
C ALA A 71 -22.92 3.43 -18.89
N ARG A 72 -23.00 4.71 -18.47
CA ARG A 72 -21.96 5.70 -18.78
C ARG A 72 -20.65 5.42 -18.06
N VAL A 73 -20.70 5.03 -16.79
CA VAL A 73 -19.52 4.70 -15.99
C VAL A 73 -18.86 3.43 -16.52
N SER A 74 -19.62 2.36 -16.75
CA SER A 74 -19.12 1.11 -17.35
C SER A 74 -18.45 1.38 -18.69
N LYS A 75 -19.08 2.16 -19.58
CA LYS A 75 -18.48 2.55 -20.85
C LYS A 75 -17.18 3.35 -20.70
N ALA A 76 -17.09 4.21 -19.69
CA ALA A 76 -15.88 4.97 -19.42
C ALA A 76 -14.75 4.06 -18.95
N ILE A 77 -15.04 3.11 -18.06
CA ILE A 77 -14.09 2.10 -17.56
C ILE A 77 -13.60 1.21 -18.71
N ASP A 78 -14.49 0.74 -19.58
CA ASP A 78 -14.12 -0.08 -20.75
C ASP A 78 -13.21 0.66 -21.73
N ALA A 79 -13.28 2.00 -21.73
CA ALA A 79 -12.44 2.85 -22.57
C ALA A 79 -11.09 3.20 -21.91
N GLU A 80 -10.86 2.82 -20.65
CA GLU A 80 -9.58 3.06 -19.98
C GLU A 80 -8.49 2.14 -20.57
N PRO A 81 -7.34 2.69 -20.98
CA PRO A 81 -6.21 1.87 -21.41
C PRO A 81 -5.72 1.00 -20.24
N PRO A 82 -5.42 -0.30 -20.46
CA PRO A 82 -4.92 -1.16 -19.39
C PRO A 82 -3.63 -0.57 -18.82
N ILE A 83 -3.68 -0.14 -17.56
CA ILE A 83 -2.51 0.36 -16.84
C ILE A 83 -1.62 -0.84 -16.56
N VAL A 84 -0.70 -1.13 -17.48
CA VAL A 84 0.40 -2.04 -17.20
C VAL A 84 1.28 -1.32 -16.19
N ALA A 85 1.09 -1.64 -14.90
CA ALA A 85 2.02 -1.22 -13.86
C ALA A 85 3.43 -1.52 -14.36
N PRO A 86 4.39 -0.57 -14.28
CA PRO A 86 5.76 -0.85 -14.65
C PRO A 86 6.20 -2.02 -13.79
N ARG A 87 6.25 -3.21 -14.37
CA ARG A 87 6.77 -4.41 -13.73
C ARG A 87 8.12 -4.02 -13.19
N ASN A 88 8.23 -3.95 -11.87
CA ASN A 88 9.47 -3.67 -11.17
C ASN A 88 10.42 -4.80 -11.55
N LEU A 89 11.15 -4.67 -12.66
CA LEU A 89 12.29 -5.53 -12.94
C LEU A 89 13.29 -5.20 -11.83
N ARG A 90 13.14 -5.88 -10.69
CA ARG A 90 14.13 -5.92 -9.63
C ARG A 90 15.37 -6.53 -10.26
N ARG A 91 16.19 -5.68 -10.88
CA ARG A 91 17.43 -6.07 -11.54
C ARG A 91 18.39 -6.53 -10.44
N GLY A 92 18.44 -7.85 -10.25
CA GLY A 92 19.49 -8.61 -9.57
C GLY A 92 20.15 -7.93 -8.38
N GLY A 93 19.55 -8.04 -7.19
CA GLY A 93 20.13 -7.62 -5.91
C GLY A 93 21.30 -8.46 -5.41
N THR A 94 22.01 -9.19 -6.27
CA THR A 94 23.18 -10.00 -5.86
C THR A 94 24.49 -9.19 -5.86
N LEU A 95 24.55 -8.05 -6.55
CA LEU A 95 25.78 -7.24 -6.63
C LEU A 95 26.07 -6.44 -5.34
N ARG A 96 25.07 -6.24 -4.47
CA ARG A 96 25.23 -5.43 -3.24
C ARG A 96 25.83 -6.21 -2.06
N ILE A 97 25.82 -7.54 -2.12
CA ILE A 97 26.31 -8.37 -1.00
C ILE A 97 27.85 -8.43 -0.98
N GLY A 98 28.53 -8.23 -2.11
CA GLY A 98 30.00 -8.24 -2.18
C GLY A 98 30.68 -6.95 -1.70
N LEU A 99 29.95 -5.83 -1.59
CA LEU A 99 30.54 -4.52 -1.34
C LEU A 99 30.83 -4.25 0.15
N SER A 100 30.09 -4.90 1.06
CA SER A 100 30.26 -4.73 2.51
C SER A 100 31.63 -5.21 3.02
N GLY A 101 32.22 -6.24 2.40
CA GLY A 101 33.55 -6.73 2.77
C GLY A 101 34.68 -5.78 2.35
N LEU A 102 34.59 -5.20 1.15
CA LEU A 102 35.60 -4.27 0.62
C LEU A 102 35.60 -2.94 1.40
N ALA A 103 34.42 -2.44 1.77
CA ALA A 103 34.28 -1.24 2.59
C ALA A 103 34.93 -1.39 3.97
N VAL A 104 34.75 -2.54 4.62
CA VAL A 104 35.41 -2.84 5.90
C VAL A 104 36.93 -2.86 5.72
N ALA A 105 37.46 -3.57 4.72
CA ALA A 105 38.90 -3.65 4.46
C ALA A 105 39.54 -2.26 4.22
N ALA A 106 38.87 -1.40 3.45
CA ALA A 106 39.32 -0.02 3.22
C ALA A 106 39.35 0.80 4.51
N ALA A 107 38.32 0.68 5.36
CA ALA A 107 38.28 1.35 6.65
C ALA A 107 39.44 0.93 7.56
N VAL A 108 39.71 -0.37 7.71
CA VAL A 108 40.83 -0.84 8.56
C VAL A 108 42.18 -0.37 8.02
N ALA A 109 42.37 -0.39 6.69
CA ALA A 109 43.59 0.11 6.06
C ALA A 109 43.82 1.60 6.32
N THR A 110 42.77 2.44 6.25
CA THR A 110 42.89 3.87 6.57
C THR A 110 43.22 4.12 8.04
N VAL A 111 42.65 3.35 8.97
CA VAL A 111 42.95 3.46 10.40
C VAL A 111 44.41 3.10 10.68
N VAL A 112 44.91 2.01 10.06
CA VAL A 112 46.32 1.60 10.22
C VAL A 112 47.27 2.65 9.64
N TRP A 113 46.97 3.21 8.47
CA TRP A 113 47.77 4.27 7.85
C TRP A 113 47.82 5.54 8.70
N VAL A 114 46.68 5.96 9.28
CA VAL A 114 46.60 7.14 10.15
C VAL A 114 47.30 6.89 11.48
N ALA A 115 47.19 5.70 12.07
CA ALA A 115 47.80 5.38 13.36
C ALA A 115 49.33 5.22 13.30
N LEU A 116 49.88 4.86 12.14
CA LEU A 116 51.32 4.64 11.94
C LEU A 116 52.21 5.82 12.39
N PRO A 117 51.95 7.08 11.98
CA PRO A 117 52.72 8.22 12.48
C PRO A 117 52.59 8.46 14.00
N TYR A 118 51.48 8.09 14.64
CA TYR A 118 51.30 8.26 16.09
C TYR A 118 51.99 7.17 16.92
N VAL A 119 52.18 5.96 16.37
CA VAL A 119 52.95 4.88 17.01
C VAL A 119 54.46 5.07 16.81
N ALA A 120 54.86 5.71 15.71
CA ALA A 120 56.27 5.91 15.35
C ALA A 120 56.84 7.30 15.71
N GLY A 121 56.01 8.28 16.10
CA GLY A 121 56.43 9.67 16.29
C GLY A 121 55.74 10.36 17.46
N GLU A 122 56.55 10.82 18.40
CA GLU A 122 56.16 11.67 19.53
C GLU A 122 55.51 13.01 19.11
N GLN A 123 54.90 13.66 20.11
CA GLN A 123 54.68 15.11 20.28
C GLN A 123 53.40 15.75 19.69
N SER A 124 52.42 15.91 20.61
CA SER A 124 51.82 17.19 21.05
C SER A 124 51.51 18.30 20.03
N ALA A 125 50.23 18.64 19.88
CA ALA A 125 49.67 19.99 20.15
C ALA A 125 48.14 20.07 19.88
N PRO A 126 47.37 20.88 20.65
CA PRO A 126 45.95 21.11 20.42
C PRO A 126 45.71 22.34 19.53
N ALA A 127 44.64 22.32 18.72
CA ALA A 127 44.17 23.47 17.95
C ALA A 127 42.67 23.76 18.22
N PRO A 128 42.22 25.02 18.09
CA PRO A 128 41.28 25.66 19.00
C PRO A 128 39.79 25.60 18.60
N ALA A 129 38.94 25.94 19.57
CA ALA A 129 37.48 25.93 19.54
C ALA A 129 36.86 26.80 18.44
N THR A 130 35.97 26.19 17.66
CA THR A 130 35.10 26.83 16.66
C THR A 130 33.88 27.45 17.35
N GLN A 131 33.71 28.77 17.21
CA GLN A 131 32.50 29.47 17.68
C GLN A 131 31.31 29.16 16.77
N LEU A 132 30.21 28.68 17.37
CA LEU A 132 28.94 28.41 16.70
C LEU A 132 28.04 29.66 16.79
N MET A 133 27.69 30.21 15.63
CA MET A 133 26.74 31.31 15.47
C MET A 133 25.34 30.71 15.28
N ALA A 134 24.40 31.06 16.17
CA ALA A 134 23.01 30.64 16.12
C ALA A 134 22.33 31.14 14.83
N ASN A 135 21.78 30.22 14.04
CA ASN A 135 20.83 30.53 12.97
C ASN A 135 19.42 30.12 13.44
N ALA A 136 18.45 30.94 13.04
CA ALA A 136 17.05 30.88 13.43
C ALA A 136 16.50 29.46 13.54
N GLU A 137 15.94 29.15 14.71
CA GLU A 137 15.31 27.89 15.03
C GLU A 137 13.95 27.81 14.33
N GLU A 138 13.98 27.47 13.04
CA GLU A 138 12.92 26.67 12.42
C GLU A 138 12.80 25.38 13.26
N PRO A 139 11.60 24.95 13.68
CA PRO A 139 11.45 23.78 14.54
C PRO A 139 12.11 22.58 13.87
N SER A 140 13.22 22.12 14.45
CA SER A 140 14.01 20.99 13.94
C SER A 140 13.13 19.76 13.90
N GLY A 141 12.67 19.42 12.70
CA GLY A 141 11.71 18.35 12.48
C GLY A 141 10.55 18.74 11.58
N LEU A 142 10.30 20.04 11.31
CA LEU A 142 9.30 20.43 10.30
C LEU A 142 9.75 20.00 8.90
N GLY A 143 11.02 20.17 8.57
CA GLY A 143 11.60 19.66 7.33
C GLY A 143 11.48 18.14 7.21
N ASP A 144 11.91 17.40 8.22
CA ASP A 144 11.80 15.92 8.25
C ASP A 144 10.34 15.44 8.25
N TYR A 145 9.45 16.16 8.93
CA TYR A 145 8.01 15.87 8.95
C TYR A 145 7.38 16.12 7.57
N LEU A 146 7.74 17.20 6.89
CA LEU A 146 7.28 17.52 5.54
C LEU A 146 7.85 16.54 4.50
N ASP A 147 9.12 16.14 4.63
CA ASP A 147 9.74 15.13 3.77
C ASP A 147 9.12 13.75 4.01
N ALA A 148 8.89 13.35 5.25
CA ALA A 148 8.19 12.10 5.58
C ALA A 148 6.74 12.11 5.08
N HIS A 149 6.01 13.23 5.23
CA HIS A 149 4.67 13.37 4.66
C HIS A 149 4.67 13.31 3.14
N ARG A 150 5.70 13.85 2.49
CA ARG A 150 5.86 13.80 1.03
C ARG A 150 6.18 12.40 0.51
N GLU A 151 6.92 11.61 1.30
CA GLU A 151 7.20 10.20 1.00
C GLU A 151 5.93 9.35 1.16
N ILE A 152 5.12 9.58 2.20
CA ILE A 152 3.87 8.85 2.48
C ILE A 152 2.75 9.23 1.51
N ALA A 153 2.62 10.51 1.16
CA ALA A 153 1.55 10.99 0.28
C ALA A 153 1.77 10.60 -1.19
N GLY A 154 2.95 10.07 -1.52
CA GLY A 154 3.37 9.76 -2.87
C GLY A 154 3.49 11.03 -3.72
N VAL A 155 4.45 11.06 -4.63
CA VAL A 155 4.36 11.97 -5.77
C VAL A 155 3.18 11.49 -6.61
N ASN A 156 1.98 11.96 -6.29
CA ASN A 156 0.85 11.90 -7.20
C ASN A 156 1.04 13.07 -8.17
N PRO A 157 1.59 12.86 -9.38
CA PRO A 157 1.45 13.88 -10.40
C PRO A 157 -0.05 14.06 -10.60
N ILE A 158 -0.58 15.20 -10.17
CA ILE A 158 -1.92 15.64 -10.56
C ILE A 158 -1.89 15.72 -12.09
N ARG A 159 -2.30 14.65 -12.77
CA ARG A 159 -2.52 14.70 -14.22
C ARG A 159 -3.76 15.55 -14.43
N GLN A 160 -3.54 16.79 -14.82
CA GLN A 160 -4.60 17.65 -15.32
C GLN A 160 -5.18 16.99 -16.58
N ALA A 161 -6.38 16.42 -16.46
CA ALA A 161 -7.17 15.99 -17.62
C ALA A 161 -7.93 17.21 -18.13
N SER A 162 -7.59 17.72 -19.31
CA SER A 162 -8.41 18.70 -20.01
C SER A 162 -9.50 17.98 -20.80
N PHE A 163 -10.77 18.32 -20.54
CA PHE A 163 -11.88 17.88 -21.35
C PHE A 163 -12.05 18.83 -22.53
N GLU A 164 -11.89 18.32 -23.76
CA GLU A 164 -12.28 19.07 -24.96
C GLU A 164 -13.81 19.05 -25.06
N VAL A 165 -14.44 20.20 -24.80
CA VAL A 165 -15.87 20.39 -25.06
C VAL A 165 -16.04 20.62 -26.56
N ARG A 166 -16.54 19.60 -27.26
CA ARG A 166 -16.96 19.71 -28.67
C ARG A 166 -18.22 20.58 -28.74
N ARG A 167 -18.13 21.75 -29.38
CA ARG A 167 -19.28 22.59 -29.76
C ARG A 167 -20.06 21.97 -30.91
#